data_AF-A0A0Z8UGV6-F1
#
_entry.id   AF-A0A0Z8UGV6-F1
#
_cell.length_a   1.000
_cell.length_b   1.000
_cell.length_c   1.000
_cell.angle_alpha   90.00
_cell.angle_beta   90.00
_cell.angle_gamma   90.00
#
_symmetry.space_group_name_H-M   'P 1'
#
loop_
_entity.id
_entity.type
_entity.pdbx_description
1 polymer ?
#
loop_
_entity_poly.entity_id
_entity_poly.type
_entity_poly.pdbx_seq_one_letter_code
_entity_poly.pdbx_strand_id
1 'polypeptide(L)'
;MVLGIALYIPQFYAYSQVEYILFEQLERKEYTGAFSIIKSSRKLMKGYKFKRFTLDLSFIGWFLLVIITFGLAGLYVWPYHYAAQMHFHEEILDDQAKKMSYV
;
A
#
# COMPACT_ATOMS: atom_id res chain seq x y z
N MET A 1 12.19 0.57 23.18
CA MET A 1 11.85 -0.34 22.06
C MET A 1 10.44 -0.08 21.50
N VAL A 2 9.40 0.00 22.33
CA VAL A 2 7.99 0.19 21.89
C VAL A 2 7.74 1.51 21.14
N LEU A 3 8.34 2.63 21.58
CA LEU A 3 8.23 3.93 20.89
C LEU A 3 8.76 3.91 19.46
N GLY A 4 9.81 3.14 19.19
CA GLY A 4 10.38 3.00 17.84
C GLY A 4 9.43 2.28 16.89
N ILE A 5 8.78 1.22 17.38
CA ILE A 5 7.79 0.46 16.60
C ILE A 5 6.56 1.32 16.30
N ALA A 6 6.07 2.07 17.29
CA ALA A 6 4.93 2.97 17.12
C ALA A 6 5.20 4.09 16.09
N LEU A 7 6.43 4.58 15.99
CA LEU A 7 6.84 5.54 14.96
C LEU A 7 7.09 4.88 13.59
N TYR A 8 7.53 3.62 13.58
CA TYR A 8 7.84 2.86 12.36
C TYR A 8 6.57 2.51 11.58
N ILE A 9 5.52 2.00 12.23
CA ILE A 9 4.30 1.51 11.57
C ILE A 9 3.66 2.57 10.64
N PRO A 10 3.39 3.82 11.08
CA PRO A 10 2.78 4.82 10.21
C PRO A 10 3.68 5.27 9.06
N GLN A 11 5.00 5.08 9.20
CA GLN A 11 5.99 5.44 8.21
C GLN A 11 6.16 4.32 7.18
N PHE A 12 6.13 3.06 7.62
CA PHE A 12 6.07 1.89 6.76
C PHE A 12 4.89 1.98 5.79
N TYR A 13 3.69 2.27 6.31
CA TYR A 13 2.51 2.46 5.47
C TYR A 13 2.62 3.64 4.51
N ALA A 14 3.31 4.71 4.90
CA ALA A 14 3.46 5.88 4.04
C ALA A 14 4.28 5.61 2.77
N TYR A 15 5.12 4.57 2.76
CA TYR A 15 5.94 4.17 1.62
C TYR A 15 5.36 2.99 0.81
N SER A 16 4.24 2.43 1.25
CA SER A 16 3.60 1.28 0.58
C SER A 16 3.17 1.54 -0.87
N GLN A 17 3.02 2.81 -1.27
CA GLN A 17 2.55 3.20 -2.60
C GLN A 17 3.68 3.54 -3.58
N VAL A 18 4.94 3.55 -3.12
CA VAL A 18 6.10 3.95 -3.93
C VAL A 18 6.24 3.06 -5.16
N GLU A 19 6.05 1.74 -5.01
CA GLU A 19 6.21 0.77 -6.10
C GLU A 19 5.14 0.98 -7.19
N TYR A 20 3.88 1.18 -6.81
CA TYR A 20 2.78 1.40 -7.75
C TYR A 20 2.96 2.72 -8.52
N ILE A 21 3.27 3.82 -7.82
CA ILE A 21 3.52 5.12 -8.46
C ILE A 21 4.72 5.05 -9.41
N LEU A 22 5.78 4.35 -9.02
CA LEU A 22 6.95 4.16 -9.88
C LEU A 22 6.56 3.40 -11.16
N PHE A 23 5.79 2.31 -11.02
CA PHE A 23 5.33 1.52 -12.16
C PHE A 23 4.51 2.37 -13.13
N GLU A 24 3.52 3.12 -12.64
CA GLU A 24 2.70 4.01 -13.47
C GLU A 24 3.53 5.08 -14.18
N GLN A 25 4.49 5.70 -13.49
CA GLN A 25 5.34 6.72 -14.10
C GLN A 25 6.28 6.17 -15.16
N LEU A 26 6.81 4.95 -14.96
CA LEU A 26 7.62 4.28 -15.96
C LEU A 26 6.79 3.90 -17.19
N GLU A 27 5.56 3.42 -16.99
CA GLU A 27 4.63 3.11 -18.06
C GLU A 27 4.28 4.36 -18.89
N ARG A 28 4.04 5.50 -18.22
CA ARG A 28 3.78 6.79 -18.86
C ARG A 28 5.02 7.49 -19.42
N LYS A 29 6.23 6.97 -19.16
CA LYS A 29 7.53 7.59 -19.49
C LYS A 29 7.74 8.98 -18.86
N GLU A 30 7.11 9.23 -17.71
CA GLU A 30 7.13 10.50 -16.97
C GLU A 30 7.88 10.36 -15.65
N TYR A 31 9.06 9.73 -15.67
CA TYR A 31 9.84 9.55 -14.45
C TYR A 31 10.31 10.90 -13.88
N THR A 32 9.78 11.28 -12.72
CA THR A 32 10.08 12.57 -12.05
C THR A 32 11.16 12.47 -10.97
N GLY A 33 11.84 11.33 -10.84
CA GLY A 33 12.89 11.09 -9.84
C GLY A 33 12.41 10.43 -8.54
N ALA A 34 13.27 9.61 -7.91
CA ALA A 34 12.94 8.82 -6.72
C ALA A 34 12.37 9.66 -5.55
N PHE A 35 12.92 10.86 -5.31
CA PHE A 35 12.47 11.70 -4.19
C PHE A 35 11.04 12.24 -4.39
N SER A 36 10.66 12.56 -5.64
CA SER A 36 9.31 13.04 -5.92
C SER A 36 8.28 11.92 -5.74
N ILE A 37 8.60 10.68 -6.14
CA ILE A 37 7.77 9.49 -5.92
C ILE A 37 7.53 9.25 -4.44
N ILE A 38 8.58 9.25 -3.63
CA ILE A 38 8.49 9.03 -2.18
C ILE A 38 7.61 10.11 -1.53
N LYS A 39 7.78 11.37 -1.93
CA LYS A 39 6.96 12.49 -1.44
C LYS A 39 5.50 12.33 -1.86
N SER A 40 5.24 11.91 -3.10
CA SER A 40 3.90 11.63 -3.61
C SER A 40 3.22 10.49 -2.86
N SER A 41 3.90 9.35 -2.66
CA SER A 41 3.40 8.23 -1.84
C SER A 41 3.00 8.68 -0.43
N ARG A 42 3.87 9.46 0.23
CA ARG A 42 3.60 9.97 1.59
C ARG A 42 2.39 10.90 1.63
N LYS A 43 2.21 11.72 0.58
CA LYS A 43 1.06 12.63 0.45
C LYS A 43 -0.22 11.84 0.18
N LEU A 44 -0.17 10.88 -0.75
CA LEU A 44 -1.28 10.01 -1.13
C LEU A 44 -1.80 9.21 0.07
N MET A 45 -0.88 8.72 0.91
CA MET A 45 -1.22 7.93 2.09
C MET A 45 -1.73 8.74 3.29
N LYS A 46 -1.71 10.09 3.23
CA LYS A 46 -2.17 10.94 4.33
C LYS A 46 -3.70 10.83 4.47
N GLY A 47 -4.15 10.22 5.57
CA GLY A 47 -5.57 9.96 5.84
C GLY A 47 -6.03 8.53 5.54
N TYR A 48 -5.24 7.74 4.80
CA TYR A 48 -5.57 6.36 4.42
C TYR A 48 -4.76 5.30 5.15
N LYS A 49 -3.83 5.71 6.04
CA LYS A 49 -2.98 4.78 6.83
C LYS A 49 -3.81 3.76 7.61
N PHE A 50 -4.94 4.20 8.19
CA PHE A 50 -5.82 3.32 8.94
C PHE A 50 -6.54 2.32 8.04
N LYS A 51 -7.03 2.76 6.86
CA LYS A 51 -7.62 1.84 5.88
C LYS A 51 -6.62 0.76 5.44
N ARG A 52 -5.36 1.13 5.23
CA ARG A 52 -4.30 0.17 4.90
C ARG A 52 -4.04 -0.83 6.02
N PHE A 53 -4.06 -0.37 7.27
CA PHE A 53 -3.97 -1.25 8.44
C PHE A 53 -5.15 -2.24 8.52
N THR A 54 -6.38 -1.77 8.25
CA THR A 54 -7.55 -2.65 8.19
C THR A 54 -7.43 -3.69 7.09
N LEU A 55 -6.90 -3.31 5.92
CA LEU A 55 -6.63 -4.26 4.82
C LEU A 55 -5.69 -5.37 5.29
N ASP A 56 -4.55 -5.03 5.89
CA ASP A 56 -3.60 -6.02 6.40
C ASP A 56 -4.23 -6.92 7.49
N LEU A 57 -5.09 -6.36 8.34
CA LEU A 57 -5.81 -7.12 9.36
C LEU A 57 -6.75 -8.16 8.74
N SER A 58 -7.38 -7.87 7.59
CA SER A 58 -8.17 -8.86 6.84
C SER A 58 -7.31 -10.00 6.29
N PHE A 59 -6.01 -9.78 6.07
CA PHE A 59 -5.07 -10.80 5.61
C PHE A 59 -4.40 -11.61 6.74
N ILE A 60 -4.59 -11.24 8.01
CA ILE A 60 -3.92 -11.91 9.14
C ILE A 60 -4.22 -13.41 9.21
N GLY A 61 -5.46 -13.81 8.87
CA GLY A 61 -5.86 -15.22 8.84
C GLY A 61 -5.17 -16.00 7.71
N TRP A 62 -5.00 -15.36 6.55
CA TRP A 62 -4.25 -15.94 5.43
C TRP A 62 -2.77 -16.09 5.76
N PHE A 63 -2.14 -15.09 6.39
CA PHE A 63 -0.75 -15.19 6.83
C PHE A 63 -0.55 -16.31 7.85
N LEU A 64 -1.50 -16.49 8.78
CA LEU A 64 -1.47 -17.61 9.72
C LEU A 64 -1.54 -18.97 9.00
N LEU A 65 -2.39 -19.11 7.99
CA LEU A 65 -2.45 -20.31 7.15
C LEU A 65 -1.14 -20.57 6.39
N VAL A 66 -0.48 -19.52 5.89
CA VAL A 66 0.83 -19.64 5.25
C VAL A 66 1.86 -20.20 6.24
N ILE A 67 1.86 -19.74 7.49
CA ILE A 67 2.77 -20.26 8.53
C ILE A 67 2.47 -21.73 8.85
N ILE A 68 1.20 -22.09 9.07
CA ILE A 68 0.80 -23.46 9.40
C ILE A 68 1.15 -24.45 8.27
N THR A 69 1.04 -24.01 7.02
CA THR A 69 1.33 -24.83 5.84
C THR A 69 2.80 -24.80 5.43
N PHE A 70 3.70 -24.25 6.26
CA PHE A 70 5.12 -24.07 5.95
C PHE A 70 5.38 -23.34 4.62
N GLY A 71 4.52 -22.38 4.28
CA GLY A 71 4.66 -21.54 3.09
C GLY A 71 3.85 -22.01 1.87
N LEU A 72 3.25 -23.21 1.89
CA LEU A 72 2.54 -23.75 0.72
C LEU A 72 1.30 -22.93 0.33
N ALA A 73 0.52 -22.47 1.31
CA ALA A 73 -0.62 -21.58 1.03
C ALA A 73 -0.16 -20.23 0.43
N GLY A 74 1.11 -19.86 0.60
CA GLY A 74 1.68 -18.62 0.09
C GLY A 74 1.57 -18.49 -1.43
N LEU A 75 1.64 -19.61 -2.16
CA LEU A 75 1.52 -19.62 -3.62
C LEU A 75 0.21 -18.99 -4.13
N TYR A 76 -0.88 -19.13 -3.36
CA TYR A 76 -2.19 -18.54 -3.69
C TYR A 76 -2.39 -17.19 -2.99
N VAL A 77 -1.92 -17.07 -1.74
CA VAL A 77 -2.11 -15.87 -0.93
C VAL A 77 -1.35 -14.68 -1.50
N TRP A 78 -0.12 -14.87 -2.01
CA TRP A 78 0.69 -13.79 -2.56
C TRP A 78 0.03 -13.05 -3.73
N PRO A 79 -0.35 -13.71 -4.85
CA PRO A 79 -0.99 -12.99 -5.97
C PRO A 79 -2.31 -12.34 -5.56
N TYR A 80 -3.09 -12.98 -4.68
CA TYR A 80 -4.32 -12.42 -4.14
C TYR A 80 -4.05 -11.17 -3.28
N HIS A 81 -3.02 -11.20 -2.44
CA HIS A 81 -2.60 -10.06 -1.62
C HIS A 81 -2.11 -8.90 -2.49
N TYR A 82 -1.30 -9.14 -3.52
CA TYR A 82 -0.86 -8.10 -4.45
C TYR A 82 -2.02 -7.47 -5.21
N ALA A 83 -2.98 -8.27 -5.69
CA ALA A 83 -4.19 -7.74 -6.35
C ALA A 83 -4.99 -6.82 -5.42
N ALA A 84 -5.16 -7.20 -4.15
CA ALA A 84 -5.85 -6.36 -3.17
C ALA A 84 -5.10 -5.04 -2.91
N GLN A 85 -3.76 -5.07 -2.89
CA GLN A 85 -2.97 -3.86 -2.76
C GLN A 85 -3.09 -2.93 -3.98
N MET A 86 -3.15 -3.49 -5.20
CA MET A 86 -3.37 -2.74 -6.43
C MET A 86 -4.74 -2.05 -6.43
N HIS A 87 -5.80 -2.79 -6.09
CA HIS A 87 -7.14 -2.18 -5.96
C HIS A 87 -7.21 -1.10 -4.88
N PHE A 88 -6.48 -1.28 -3.77
CA PHE A 88 -6.37 -0.24 -2.75
C PHE A 88 -5.69 1.03 -3.28
N HIS A 89 -4.68 0.89 -4.15
CA HIS A 89 -4.06 2.03 -4.81
C HIS A 89 -5.06 2.81 -5.68
N GLU A 90 -5.78 2.09 -6.54
CA GLU A 90 -6.83 2.64 -7.41
C GLU A 90 -7.94 3.34 -6.61
N GLU A 91 -8.41 2.73 -5.51
CA GLU A 91 -9.46 3.31 -4.65
C GLU A 91 -9.00 4.64 -4.01
N ILE A 92 -7.73 4.74 -3.60
CA ILE A 92 -7.22 6.01 -3.05
C ILE A 92 -7.19 7.09 -4.14
N LEU A 93 -6.75 6.74 -5.35
CA LEU A 93 -6.72 7.69 -6.46
C LEU A 93 -8.13 8.17 -6.82
N ASP A 94 -9.11 7.27 -6.90
CA ASP A 94 -10.51 7.62 -7.16
C ASP A 94 -11.10 8.50 -6.06
N ASP A 95 -10.89 8.17 -4.78
CA ASP A 95 -11.39 8.99 -3.67
C ASP A 95 -10.73 10.38 -3.63
N GLN A 96 -9.45 10.50 -4.03
CA GLN A 96 -8.77 11.79 -4.18
C GLN A 96 -9.34 12.60 -5.36
N ALA A 97 -9.56 11.96 -6.52
CA ALA A 97 -10.14 12.60 -7.70
C ALA A 97 -11.57 13.09 -7.42
N LYS A 98 -12.36 12.25 -6.75
CA LYS A 98 -13.71 12.57 -6.30
C LYS A 98 -13.72 13.76 -5.35
N LYS A 99 -12.82 13.79 -4.36
CA LYS A 99 -12.67 14.95 -3.46
C LYS A 99 -12.30 16.24 -4.20
N MET A 100 -11.46 16.16 -5.23
CA MET A 100 -11.12 17.33 -6.06
C MET A 100 -12.31 17.81 -6.91
N SER A 101 -13.17 16.90 -7.38
CA SER A 101 -14.35 17.25 -8.18
C SER A 101 -15.49 17.89 -7.38
N TYR A 102 -15.49 17.79 -6.04
CA TYR A 102 -16.49 18.40 -5.15
C TYR A 102 -16.01 19.72 -4.51
N VAL A 103 -14.81 20.19 -4.84
CA VAL A 103 -14.24 21.48 -4.39
C VAL A 103 -14.28 22.47 -5.54
#